data_AF-A0A4Z1H5C1-F1
#
_entry.id   AF-A0A4Z1H5C1-F1
#
_cell.length_a   1.000
_cell.length_b   1.000
_cell.length_c   1.000
_cell.angle_alpha   90.00
_cell.angle_beta   90.00
_cell.angle_gamma   90.00
#
_symmetry.space_group_name_H-M   'P 1'
#
loop_
_entity.id
_entity.type
_entity.pdbx_description
1 polymer ?
#
loop_
_entity_poly.entity_id
_entity_poly.type
_entity_poly.pdbx_seq_one_letter_code
_entity_poly.pdbx_strand_id
1 'polypeptide(L)'
;MTAAWNALAILFRNLPDLMDTGFAGAMTAATGSVAKGFSGSESTPPGVYFSQAFHGYNIGTSGMNTLIFPLIEKIKDISNGSLSINYTITEYPSYFNFLYDGRSGEEEAGQISLLSTHLLGRAQLSDLPMETVAAYLQRALASQSGSGSQMIVGLQGGPGPANVPEGMRGSLNPVWREAYLHVITLGAMIDDTLTPNKSLSQAAGWMEQNKEALWREWAPDMGAYINEGNPYNTEWKHDFFGTSYDRLAEIKKKFDPTGSLYILAGVRSDEWDYDLDTGKLCRV
;
A
#
# COMPACT_ATOMS: atom_id res chain seq x y z
N MET A 1 -16.17 -13.77 -10.82
CA MET A 1 -15.01 -13.48 -9.95
C MET A 1 -14.55 -14.78 -9.31
N THR A 2 -13.25 -15.07 -9.25
CA THR A 2 -12.78 -16.35 -8.68
C THR A 2 -12.87 -16.35 -7.15
N ALA A 3 -12.92 -17.53 -6.52
CA ALA A 3 -12.99 -17.67 -5.07
C ALA A 3 -11.86 -16.92 -4.33
N ALA A 4 -10.64 -16.91 -4.89
CA ALA A 4 -9.48 -16.22 -4.31
C ALA A 4 -9.68 -14.70 -4.21
N TRP A 5 -10.30 -14.07 -5.23
CA TRP A 5 -10.59 -12.63 -5.20
C TRP A 5 -11.67 -12.28 -4.20
N ASN A 6 -12.71 -13.11 -4.08
CA ASN A 6 -13.74 -12.94 -3.04
C ASN A 6 -13.13 -13.07 -1.64
N ALA A 7 -12.23 -14.02 -1.43
CA ALA A 7 -11.51 -14.20 -0.17
C ALA A 7 -10.65 -12.98 0.19
N LEU A 8 -9.90 -12.43 -0.77
CA LEU A 8 -9.11 -11.22 -0.55
C LEU A 8 -10.00 -10.01 -0.22
N ALA A 9 -11.11 -9.84 -0.93
CA ALA A 9 -12.06 -8.78 -0.64
C ALA A 9 -12.71 -8.92 0.75
N ILE A 10 -13.03 -10.15 1.16
CA ILE A 10 -13.49 -10.41 2.53
C ILE A 10 -12.42 -10.02 3.53
N LEU A 11 -11.15 -10.40 3.34
CA LEU A 11 -10.07 -9.97 4.22
C LEU A 11 -10.06 -8.45 4.35
N PHE A 12 -9.94 -7.71 3.23
CA PHE A 12 -9.89 -6.24 3.21
C PHE A 12 -11.07 -5.59 3.94
N ARG A 13 -12.28 -6.10 3.74
CA ARG A 13 -13.49 -5.56 4.37
C ARG A 13 -13.54 -5.78 5.89
N ASN A 14 -12.85 -6.78 6.43
CA ASN A 14 -12.81 -7.04 7.87
C ASN A 14 -11.54 -6.47 8.54
N LEU A 15 -10.55 -6.00 7.78
CA LEU A 15 -9.34 -5.43 8.35
C LEU A 15 -9.62 -4.22 9.27
N PRO A 16 -10.51 -3.26 8.95
CA PRO A 16 -10.81 -2.16 9.85
C PRO A 16 -11.31 -2.61 11.23
N ASP A 17 -12.24 -3.56 11.26
CA ASP A 17 -12.78 -4.09 12.53
C ASP A 17 -11.72 -4.83 13.34
N LEU A 18 -10.85 -5.62 12.68
CA LEU A 18 -9.74 -6.28 13.36
C LEU A 18 -8.75 -5.26 13.93
N MET A 19 -8.42 -4.22 13.17
CA MET A 19 -7.53 -3.14 13.63
C MET A 19 -8.12 -2.35 14.80
N ASP A 20 -9.44 -2.20 14.88
CA ASP A 20 -10.11 -1.60 16.03
C ASP A 20 -9.92 -2.40 17.33
N THR A 21 -9.67 -3.71 17.23
CA THR A 21 -9.33 -4.56 18.37
C THR A 21 -7.86 -4.48 18.79
N GLY A 22 -7.06 -3.64 18.12
CA GLY A 22 -5.64 -3.44 18.40
C GLY A 22 -4.70 -4.28 17.54
N PHE A 23 -5.19 -4.87 16.44
CA PHE A 23 -4.33 -5.59 15.51
C PHE A 23 -3.53 -4.62 14.64
N ALA A 24 -2.26 -4.95 14.44
CA ALA A 24 -1.40 -4.38 13.41
C ALA A 24 -0.90 -5.51 12.51
N GLY A 25 -0.08 -5.20 11.51
CA GLY A 25 0.48 -6.22 10.64
C GLY A 25 0.80 -5.74 9.23
N ALA A 26 1.07 -6.71 8.37
CA ALA A 26 1.31 -6.50 6.96
C ALA A 26 0.79 -7.69 6.15
N MET A 27 0.40 -7.42 4.91
CA MET A 27 -0.04 -8.42 3.94
C MET A 27 0.79 -8.29 2.67
N THR A 28 1.07 -9.43 2.04
CA THR A 28 1.48 -9.48 0.64
C THR A 28 0.41 -10.18 -0.17
N ALA A 29 0.04 -9.63 -1.31
CA ALA A 29 -0.79 -10.28 -2.32
C ALA A 29 -0.09 -10.21 -3.68
N ALA A 30 -0.25 -11.25 -4.51
CA ALA A 30 0.40 -11.33 -5.81
C ALA A 30 -0.41 -12.13 -6.82
N THR A 31 -0.13 -11.90 -8.11
CA THR A 31 -0.72 -12.63 -9.24
C THR A 31 0.38 -13.19 -10.16
N GLY A 32 0.03 -14.12 -11.04
CA GLY A 32 0.94 -14.61 -12.10
C GLY A 32 2.22 -15.28 -11.58
N SER A 33 3.35 -15.04 -12.25
CA SER A 33 4.65 -15.61 -11.87
C SER A 33 5.10 -15.16 -10.49
N VAL A 34 4.72 -13.95 -10.07
CA VAL A 34 5.03 -13.42 -8.73
C VAL A 34 4.28 -14.22 -7.65
N ALA A 35 2.99 -14.53 -7.88
CA ALA A 35 2.22 -15.42 -7.00
C ALA A 35 2.82 -16.82 -6.90
N LYS A 36 3.32 -17.36 -8.02
CA LYS A 36 4.02 -18.65 -8.02
C LYS A 36 5.24 -18.61 -7.10
N GLY A 37 6.06 -17.57 -7.20
CA GLY A 37 7.22 -17.36 -6.34
C GLY A 37 6.87 -17.32 -4.86
N PHE A 38 5.87 -16.51 -4.47
CA PHE A 38 5.48 -16.39 -3.06
C PHE A 38 4.74 -17.60 -2.49
N SER A 39 3.96 -18.31 -3.31
CA SER A 39 3.20 -19.49 -2.84
C SER A 39 4.05 -20.75 -2.71
N GLY A 40 5.24 -20.78 -3.34
CA GLY A 40 6.05 -22.00 -3.44
C GLY A 40 5.39 -23.11 -4.27
N SER A 41 4.32 -22.81 -5.01
CA SER A 41 3.59 -23.79 -5.82
C SER A 41 4.35 -24.17 -7.09
N GLU A 42 4.23 -25.44 -7.50
CA GLU A 42 4.80 -25.93 -8.78
C GLU A 42 4.16 -25.24 -10.00
N SER A 43 2.92 -24.77 -9.87
CA SER A 43 2.14 -24.13 -10.92
C SER A 43 1.68 -22.73 -10.52
N THR A 44 1.40 -21.87 -11.51
CA THR A 44 0.87 -20.53 -11.25
C THR A 44 -0.55 -20.62 -10.66
N PRO A 45 -0.80 -20.04 -9.46
CA PRO A 45 -2.14 -20.05 -8.88
C PRO A 45 -3.17 -19.39 -9.81
N PRO A 46 -4.38 -19.97 -9.97
CA PRO A 46 -5.44 -19.34 -10.74
C PRO A 46 -6.04 -18.16 -9.96
N GLY A 47 -5.50 -16.96 -10.19
CA GLY A 47 -5.96 -15.72 -9.56
C GLY A 47 -4.92 -15.08 -8.64
N VAL A 48 -5.34 -14.72 -7.43
CA VAL A 48 -4.49 -14.06 -6.43
C VAL A 48 -4.04 -15.04 -5.35
N TYR A 49 -2.76 -14.96 -4.99
CA TYR A 49 -2.20 -15.50 -3.75
C TYR A 49 -2.08 -14.36 -2.74
N PHE A 50 -2.35 -14.61 -1.46
CA PHE A 50 -2.07 -13.63 -0.41
C PHE A 50 -1.66 -14.30 0.91
N SER A 51 -0.85 -13.58 1.68
CA SER A 51 -0.40 -13.94 3.02
C SER A 51 -0.53 -12.72 3.93
N GLN A 52 -1.22 -12.87 5.06
CA GLN A 52 -1.45 -11.82 6.05
C GLN A 52 -0.79 -12.20 7.37
N ALA A 53 0.12 -11.36 7.84
CA ALA A 53 0.65 -11.42 9.19
C ALA A 53 -0.14 -10.46 10.09
N PHE A 54 -0.74 -10.98 11.17
CA PHE A 54 -1.38 -10.16 12.20
C PHE A 54 -0.50 -10.14 13.45
N HIS A 55 -0.36 -8.97 14.06
CA HIS A 55 0.32 -8.74 15.32
C HIS A 55 -0.68 -8.23 16.35
N GLY A 56 -0.87 -9.00 17.42
CA GLY A 56 -1.69 -8.60 18.57
C GLY A 56 -0.81 -8.35 19.79
N TYR A 57 -0.58 -7.09 20.13
CA TYR A 57 0.23 -6.76 21.31
C TYR A 57 -0.56 -7.00 22.59
N ASN A 58 -0.01 -7.81 23.51
CA ASN A 58 -0.67 -8.26 24.74
C ASN A 58 -1.95 -9.09 24.49
N ILE A 59 -2.05 -9.75 23.34
CA ILE A 59 -3.15 -10.66 23.00
C ILE A 59 -2.60 -12.08 22.96
N GLY A 60 -3.02 -12.93 23.90
CA GLY A 60 -2.61 -14.34 23.93
C GLY A 60 -3.20 -15.17 22.79
N THR A 61 -2.68 -16.38 22.59
CA THR A 61 -3.09 -17.30 21.51
C THR A 61 -4.60 -17.56 21.43
N SER A 62 -5.28 -17.71 22.57
CA SER A 62 -6.73 -17.88 22.63
C SER A 62 -7.49 -16.63 22.14
N GLY A 63 -7.00 -15.44 22.49
CA GLY A 63 -7.55 -14.17 22.02
C GLY A 63 -7.37 -13.99 20.52
N MET A 64 -6.17 -14.29 20.01
CA MET A 64 -5.88 -14.27 18.57
C MET A 64 -6.82 -15.20 17.79
N ASN A 65 -6.99 -16.45 18.25
CA ASN A 65 -7.92 -17.41 17.66
C ASN A 65 -9.35 -16.87 17.64
N THR A 66 -9.83 -16.36 18.77
CA THR A 66 -11.20 -15.87 18.91
C THR A 66 -11.51 -14.75 17.90
N LEU A 67 -10.53 -13.86 17.64
CA LEU A 67 -10.69 -12.73 16.73
C LEU A 67 -10.54 -13.12 15.25
N ILE A 68 -9.61 -14.02 14.92
CA ILE A 68 -9.29 -14.35 13.51
C ILE A 68 -10.16 -15.48 12.96
N PHE A 69 -10.51 -16.47 13.79
CA PHE A 69 -11.19 -17.69 13.32
C PHE A 69 -12.52 -17.41 12.59
N PRO A 70 -13.38 -16.47 13.04
CA PRO A 70 -14.60 -16.13 12.29
C PRO A 70 -14.33 -15.65 10.85
N LEU A 71 -13.24 -14.92 10.63
CA LEU A 71 -12.82 -14.48 9.29
C LEU A 71 -12.36 -15.67 8.44
N ILE A 72 -11.60 -16.60 9.02
CA ILE A 72 -11.14 -17.82 8.33
C ILE A 72 -12.35 -18.65 7.87
N GLU A 73 -13.32 -18.88 8.75
CA GLU A 73 -14.53 -19.65 8.40
C GLU A 73 -15.32 -18.95 7.30
N LYS A 74 -15.48 -17.62 7.35
CA LYS A 74 -16.13 -16.85 6.29
C LYS A 74 -15.44 -17.00 4.93
N ILE A 75 -14.11 -17.07 4.91
CA ILE A 75 -13.32 -17.30 3.68
C ILE A 75 -13.48 -18.75 3.18
N LYS A 76 -13.52 -19.74 4.07
CA LYS A 76 -13.77 -21.14 3.69
C LYS A 76 -15.16 -21.32 3.06
N ASP A 77 -16.18 -20.74 3.69
CA ASP A 77 -17.56 -20.84 3.22
C ASP A 77 -17.72 -20.25 1.83
N ILE A 78 -17.21 -19.04 1.58
CA ILE A 78 -17.38 -18.40 0.28
C ILE A 78 -16.59 -19.07 -0.84
N SER A 79 -15.52 -19.78 -0.48
CA SER A 79 -14.70 -20.50 -1.44
C SER A 79 -15.24 -21.89 -1.75
N ASN A 80 -16.31 -22.35 -1.07
CA ASN A 80 -16.80 -23.73 -1.15
C ASN A 80 -15.66 -24.75 -0.98
N GLY A 81 -14.67 -24.44 -0.12
CA GLY A 81 -13.50 -25.27 0.11
C GLY A 81 -12.47 -25.32 -1.03
N SER A 82 -12.57 -24.45 -2.04
CA SER A 82 -11.64 -24.44 -3.18
C SER A 82 -10.26 -23.81 -2.85
N LEU A 83 -10.13 -23.19 -1.67
CA LEU A 83 -8.90 -22.51 -1.26
C LEU A 83 -8.14 -23.33 -0.22
N SER A 84 -6.82 -23.39 -0.37
CA SER A 84 -5.93 -23.87 0.68
C SER A 84 -5.62 -22.72 1.63
N ILE A 85 -5.94 -22.87 2.90
CA ILE A 85 -5.72 -21.85 3.94
C ILE A 85 -4.83 -22.47 5.01
N ASN A 86 -3.67 -21.87 5.24
CA ASN A 86 -2.78 -22.19 6.35
C ASN A 86 -2.88 -21.07 7.40
N TYR A 87 -3.03 -21.44 8.67
CA TYR A 87 -3.11 -20.51 9.78
C TYR A 87 -2.28 -21.02 10.95
N THR A 88 -1.35 -20.19 11.41
CA THR A 88 -0.49 -20.47 12.55
C THR A 88 -0.47 -19.27 13.49
N ILE A 89 -0.21 -19.54 14.78
CA ILE A 89 -0.03 -18.50 15.80
C ILE A 89 1.27 -18.80 16.53
N THR A 90 2.10 -17.78 16.70
CA THR A 90 3.29 -17.83 17.55
C THR A 90 3.15 -16.79 18.65
N GLU A 91 3.41 -17.18 19.89
CA GLU A 91 3.42 -16.29 21.04
C GLU A 91 4.85 -15.97 21.45
N TYR A 92 5.11 -14.70 21.77
CA TYR A 92 6.43 -14.22 22.14
C TYR A 92 6.42 -13.67 23.56
N PRO A 93 7.47 -13.95 24.36
CA PRO A 93 7.52 -13.49 25.75
C PRO A 93 7.82 -11.99 25.89
N SER A 94 8.25 -11.31 24.81
CA SER A 94 8.45 -9.87 24.79
C SER A 94 8.39 -9.31 23.37
N TYR A 95 8.19 -7.99 23.26
CA TYR A 95 8.26 -7.28 21.99
C TYR A 95 9.59 -7.48 21.27
N PHE A 96 10.72 -7.51 21.99
CA PHE A 96 12.02 -7.73 21.38
C PHE A 96 12.17 -9.14 20.79
N ASN A 97 11.66 -10.17 21.48
CA ASN A 97 11.67 -11.52 20.90
C ASN A 97 10.81 -11.56 19.64
N PHE A 98 9.61 -10.97 19.67
CA PHE A 98 8.78 -10.83 18.46
C PHE A 98 9.50 -10.10 17.32
N LEU A 99 10.11 -8.94 17.61
CA LEU A 99 10.72 -8.09 16.59
C LEU A 99 11.92 -8.76 15.92
N TYR A 100 12.70 -9.53 16.68
CA TYR A 100 13.93 -10.16 16.19
C TYR A 100 13.79 -11.64 15.85
N ASP A 101 12.64 -12.27 16.12
CA ASP A 101 12.42 -13.67 15.78
C ASP A 101 12.54 -13.89 14.28
N GLY A 102 13.47 -14.77 13.89
CA GLY A 102 13.79 -15.05 12.49
C GLY A 102 14.35 -13.88 11.67
N ARG A 103 14.55 -12.68 12.26
CA ARG A 103 15.02 -11.47 11.55
C ARG A 103 16.52 -11.19 11.72
N SER A 104 17.34 -12.24 11.70
CA SER A 104 18.79 -12.12 11.91
C SER A 104 19.58 -11.72 10.66
N GLY A 105 18.99 -10.99 9.70
CA GLY A 105 19.63 -10.75 8.39
C GLY A 105 19.17 -9.48 7.68
N GLU A 106 19.95 -9.10 6.68
CA GLU A 106 19.66 -8.05 5.70
C GLU A 106 18.48 -8.49 4.83
N GLU A 107 17.49 -7.61 4.60
CA GLU A 107 16.48 -7.85 3.57
C GLU A 107 17.08 -7.53 2.19
N GLU A 108 16.66 -8.27 1.16
CA GLU A 108 17.11 -8.00 -0.21
C GLU A 108 16.66 -6.59 -0.66
N ALA A 109 17.62 -5.82 -1.17
CA ALA A 109 17.40 -4.48 -1.69
C ALA A 109 18.01 -4.34 -3.10
N GLY A 110 17.79 -3.17 -3.74
CA GLY A 110 18.35 -2.88 -5.06
C GLY A 110 17.49 -3.34 -6.25
N GLN A 111 16.24 -3.75 -5.98
CA GLN A 111 15.26 -4.02 -7.03
C GLN A 111 14.86 -2.72 -7.73
N ILE A 112 14.85 -2.74 -9.07
CA ILE A 112 14.36 -1.60 -9.86
C ILE A 112 12.85 -1.75 -10.00
N SER A 113 12.09 -0.85 -9.40
CA SER A 113 10.64 -0.80 -9.54
C SER A 113 10.10 0.61 -9.44
N LEU A 114 8.94 0.84 -10.05
CA LEU A 114 8.11 2.00 -9.80
C LEU A 114 6.81 1.51 -9.18
N LEU A 115 6.52 2.01 -7.97
CA LEU A 115 5.34 1.67 -7.20
C LEU A 115 4.31 2.79 -7.27
N SER A 116 3.07 2.47 -6.89
CA SER A 116 2.00 3.41 -6.59
C SER A 116 1.44 3.04 -5.23
N THR A 117 0.96 4.01 -4.46
CA THR A 117 0.38 3.74 -3.15
C THR A 117 -0.84 4.58 -2.90
N HIS A 118 -1.73 4.08 -2.03
CA HIS A 118 -2.86 4.84 -1.52
C HIS A 118 -3.28 4.40 -0.12
N LEU A 119 -3.95 5.30 0.58
CA LEU A 119 -4.52 5.07 1.91
C LEU A 119 -6.00 4.75 1.77
N LEU A 120 -6.45 3.70 2.46
CA LEU A 120 -7.86 3.29 2.44
C LEU A 120 -8.44 3.32 3.86
N GLY A 121 -9.58 3.98 4.01
CA GLY A 121 -10.38 4.00 5.22
C GLY A 121 -11.56 3.01 5.15
N ARG A 122 -12.40 3.03 6.18
CA ARG A 122 -13.59 2.16 6.26
C ARG A 122 -14.56 2.34 5.09
N ALA A 123 -14.76 3.59 4.67
CA ALA A 123 -15.61 3.96 3.56
C ALA A 123 -15.19 3.31 2.22
N GLN A 124 -13.89 3.05 2.04
CA GLN A 124 -13.33 2.38 0.86
C GLN A 124 -13.26 0.85 1.02
N LEU A 125 -13.56 0.33 2.21
CA LEU A 125 -13.38 -1.07 2.58
C LEU A 125 -14.71 -1.67 3.05
N SER A 126 -14.94 -1.69 4.37
CA SER A 126 -16.06 -2.37 5.03
C SER A 126 -17.43 -1.92 4.49
N ASP A 127 -17.54 -0.63 4.17
CA ASP A 127 -18.80 0.00 3.76
C ASP A 127 -19.12 -0.24 2.28
N LEU A 128 -18.14 -0.69 1.48
CA LEU A 128 -18.38 -1.07 0.09
C LEU A 128 -18.87 -2.52 -0.03
N PRO A 129 -19.66 -2.83 -1.06
CA PRO A 129 -20.00 -4.21 -1.39
C PRO A 129 -18.74 -5.05 -1.70
N MET A 130 -18.79 -6.34 -1.37
CA MET A 130 -17.63 -7.24 -1.53
C MET A 130 -17.17 -7.31 -2.98
N GLU A 131 -18.11 -7.38 -3.92
CA GLU A 131 -17.87 -7.44 -5.34
C GLU A 131 -17.19 -6.19 -5.88
N THR A 132 -17.52 -5.01 -5.32
CA THR A 132 -16.87 -3.74 -5.66
C THR A 132 -15.42 -3.74 -5.18
N VAL A 133 -15.18 -4.12 -3.92
CA VAL A 133 -13.82 -4.23 -3.37
C VAL A 133 -13.01 -5.25 -4.16
N ALA A 134 -13.58 -6.40 -4.50
CA ALA A 134 -12.90 -7.42 -5.29
C ALA A 134 -12.53 -6.92 -6.70
N ALA A 135 -13.42 -6.19 -7.37
CA ALA A 135 -13.14 -5.61 -8.69
C ALA A 135 -12.02 -4.57 -8.64
N TYR A 136 -11.99 -3.72 -7.61
CA TYR A 136 -10.90 -2.77 -7.42
C TYR A 136 -9.58 -3.47 -7.10
N LEU A 137 -9.58 -4.49 -6.24
CA LEU A 137 -8.39 -5.29 -5.93
C LEU A 137 -7.82 -5.99 -7.19
N GLN A 138 -8.67 -6.47 -8.09
CA GLN A 138 -8.24 -7.04 -9.37
C GLN A 138 -7.49 -6.02 -10.23
N ARG A 139 -8.01 -4.79 -10.33
CA ARG A 139 -7.36 -3.68 -11.07
C ARG A 139 -6.07 -3.24 -10.37
N ALA A 140 -6.09 -3.17 -9.04
CA ALA A 140 -4.94 -2.83 -8.22
C ALA A 140 -3.77 -3.82 -8.40
N LEU A 141 -4.06 -5.08 -8.74
CA LEU A 141 -3.07 -6.13 -9.03
C LEU A 141 -2.85 -6.41 -10.52
N ALA A 142 -3.38 -5.57 -11.42
CA ALA A 142 -3.03 -5.64 -12.85
C ALA A 142 -1.54 -5.35 -13.07
N SER A 143 -0.92 -5.94 -14.09
CA SER A 143 0.44 -5.60 -14.50
C SER A 143 0.50 -5.26 -15.98
N GLN A 144 1.45 -4.40 -16.34
CA GLN A 144 1.68 -3.94 -17.71
C GLN A 144 2.04 -5.08 -18.65
N SER A 145 2.83 -6.05 -18.17
CA SER A 145 3.25 -7.22 -18.95
C SER A 145 2.24 -8.37 -18.95
N GLY A 146 1.25 -8.35 -18.06
CA GLY A 146 0.34 -9.48 -17.83
C GLY A 146 0.97 -10.67 -17.10
N SER A 147 2.28 -10.63 -16.80
CA SER A 147 3.01 -11.73 -16.16
C SER A 147 2.72 -11.89 -14.65
N GLY A 148 2.02 -10.93 -14.04
CA GLY A 148 1.78 -10.87 -12.60
C GLY A 148 2.19 -9.53 -11.99
N SER A 149 1.60 -9.22 -10.83
CA SER A 149 1.91 -8.05 -10.01
C SER A 149 2.00 -8.43 -8.53
N GLN A 150 2.46 -7.48 -7.72
CA GLN A 150 2.48 -7.55 -6.26
C GLN A 150 1.76 -6.34 -5.66
N MET A 151 1.15 -6.60 -4.52
CA MET A 151 0.55 -5.63 -3.61
C MET A 151 1.11 -5.89 -2.22
N ILE A 152 1.49 -4.83 -1.53
CA ILE A 152 1.91 -4.85 -0.14
C ILE A 152 0.93 -3.98 0.63
N VAL A 153 0.39 -4.47 1.73
CA VAL A 153 -0.55 -3.72 2.56
C VAL A 153 -0.06 -3.66 3.97
N GLY A 154 0.15 -2.45 4.45
CA GLY A 154 0.47 -2.17 5.83
C GLY A 154 -0.78 -1.81 6.63
N LEU A 155 -0.88 -2.34 7.84
CA LEU A 155 -1.93 -2.00 8.81
C LEU A 155 -1.37 -0.97 9.81
N GLN A 156 -0.82 0.15 9.30
CA GLN A 156 -0.26 1.21 10.15
C GLN A 156 -1.28 2.29 10.56
N GLY A 157 -2.50 2.26 10.00
CA GLY A 157 -3.59 3.19 10.31
C GLY A 157 -4.39 2.82 11.58
N GLY A 158 -5.69 3.14 11.56
CA GLY A 158 -6.64 2.75 12.60
C GLY A 158 -6.61 3.61 13.86
N PRO A 159 -7.10 3.09 15.02
CA PRO A 159 -7.32 3.90 16.22
C PRO A 159 -6.08 4.62 16.76
N GLY A 160 -4.89 4.06 16.58
CA GLY A 160 -3.64 4.66 17.05
C GLY A 160 -3.41 6.03 16.41
N PRO A 161 -3.15 6.11 15.09
CA PRO A 161 -3.05 7.39 14.38
C PRO A 161 -4.31 8.25 14.47
N ALA A 162 -5.51 7.68 14.40
CA ALA A 162 -6.77 8.41 14.45
C ALA A 162 -6.93 9.25 15.73
N ASN A 163 -6.54 8.69 16.87
CA ASN A 163 -6.72 9.31 18.19
C ASN A 163 -5.53 10.14 18.67
N VAL A 164 -4.53 10.40 17.81
CA VAL A 164 -3.41 11.29 18.17
C VAL A 164 -3.95 12.69 18.51
N PRO A 165 -3.61 13.25 19.69
CA PRO A 165 -4.04 14.60 20.09
C PRO A 165 -3.62 15.65 19.07
N GLU A 166 -4.47 16.65 18.83
CA GLU A 166 -4.28 17.64 17.76
C GLU A 166 -2.89 18.29 17.77
N GLY A 167 -2.41 18.72 18.96
CA GLY A 167 -1.09 19.33 19.14
C GLY A 167 0.10 18.41 18.84
N MET A 168 -0.10 17.11 18.66
CA MET A 168 0.93 16.12 18.33
C MET A 168 0.85 15.61 16.89
N ARG A 169 -0.12 16.08 16.09
CA ARG A 169 -0.36 15.54 14.73
C ARG A 169 0.69 15.97 13.71
N GLY A 170 1.36 17.11 13.93
CA GLY A 170 2.31 17.67 12.98
C GLY A 170 1.67 18.00 11.63
N SER A 171 2.44 17.91 10.55
CA SER A 171 2.00 18.19 9.17
C SER A 171 1.61 16.93 8.39
N LEU A 172 1.33 15.82 9.08
CA LEU A 172 0.91 14.59 8.43
C LEU A 172 -0.38 14.84 7.62
N ASN A 173 -0.50 14.22 6.44
CA ASN A 173 -1.74 14.31 5.64
C ASN A 173 -2.95 13.93 6.54
N PRO A 174 -3.96 14.81 6.73
CA PRO A 174 -5.04 14.57 7.68
C PRO A 174 -5.82 13.27 7.47
N VAL A 175 -5.88 12.76 6.24
CA VAL A 175 -6.55 11.49 5.90
C VAL A 175 -5.98 10.29 6.67
N TRP A 176 -4.76 10.37 7.21
CA TRP A 176 -4.21 9.38 8.15
C TRP A 176 -5.03 9.22 9.45
N ARG A 177 -5.95 10.14 9.73
CA ARG A 177 -6.89 10.01 10.87
C ARG A 177 -8.09 9.12 10.55
N GLU A 178 -8.30 8.81 9.28
CA GLU A 178 -9.41 7.98 8.78
C GLU A 178 -8.92 6.69 8.10
N ALA A 179 -7.65 6.68 7.68
CA ALA A 179 -7.01 5.54 7.04
C ALA A 179 -6.82 4.36 8.00
N TYR A 180 -7.04 3.16 7.48
CA TYR A 180 -6.68 1.89 8.10
C TYR A 180 -5.51 1.24 7.38
N LEU A 181 -5.56 1.21 6.05
CA LEU A 181 -4.59 0.49 5.21
C LEU A 181 -3.71 1.46 4.44
N HIS A 182 -2.42 1.17 4.40
CA HIS A 182 -1.48 1.72 3.42
C HIS A 182 -1.23 0.65 2.35
N VAL A 183 -1.72 0.89 1.13
CA VAL A 183 -1.75 -0.10 0.04
C VAL A 183 -0.77 0.30 -1.05
N ILE A 184 0.34 -0.42 -1.15
CA ILE A 184 1.34 -0.28 -2.21
C ILE A 184 1.02 -1.30 -3.30
N THR A 185 1.07 -0.87 -4.56
CA THR A 185 0.93 -1.74 -5.73
C THR A 185 2.05 -1.52 -6.73
N LEU A 186 2.48 -2.62 -7.33
CA LEU A 186 3.43 -2.64 -8.42
C LEU A 186 2.72 -2.98 -9.74
N GLY A 187 3.51 -3.19 -10.79
CA GLY A 187 3.02 -3.75 -12.05
C GLY A 187 3.52 -3.04 -13.31
N ALA A 188 4.15 -1.87 -13.17
CA ALA A 188 4.85 -1.23 -14.28
C ALA A 188 6.10 -2.02 -14.66
N MET A 189 6.41 -2.03 -15.96
CA MET A 189 7.66 -2.54 -16.48
C MET A 189 8.71 -1.42 -16.47
N ILE A 190 9.90 -1.73 -15.97
CA ILE A 190 11.07 -0.87 -16.13
C ILE A 190 11.99 -1.55 -17.15
N ASP A 191 12.16 -0.91 -18.31
CA ASP A 191 13.05 -1.39 -19.37
C ASP A 191 14.45 -0.80 -19.14
N ASP A 192 15.36 -1.60 -18.61
CA ASP A 192 16.73 -1.22 -18.30
C ASP A 192 17.63 -1.10 -19.54
N THR A 193 17.11 -1.40 -20.74
CA THR A 193 17.81 -1.19 -22.01
C THR A 193 17.63 0.24 -22.56
N LEU A 194 16.68 1.02 -22.02
CA LEU A 194 16.42 2.41 -22.39
C LEU A 194 17.22 3.39 -21.51
N THR A 195 17.26 4.68 -21.90
CA THR A 195 17.76 5.72 -21.00
C THR A 195 16.86 5.80 -19.76
N PRO A 196 17.41 6.13 -18.57
CA PRO A 196 16.62 6.24 -17.35
C PRO A 196 15.39 7.15 -17.51
N ASN A 197 15.55 8.31 -18.18
CA ASN A 197 14.46 9.24 -18.42
C ASN A 197 13.31 8.60 -19.21
N LYS A 198 13.64 7.89 -20.31
CA LYS A 198 12.65 7.25 -21.16
C LYS A 198 11.98 6.07 -20.46
N SER A 199 12.76 5.25 -19.76
CA SER A 199 12.26 4.07 -19.03
C SER A 199 11.28 4.48 -17.92
N LEU A 200 11.68 5.44 -17.08
CA LEU A 200 10.85 5.95 -15.99
C LEU A 200 9.62 6.69 -16.49
N SER A 201 9.73 7.51 -17.55
CA SER A 201 8.58 8.22 -18.13
C SER A 201 7.52 7.26 -18.69
N GLN A 202 7.95 6.17 -19.33
CA GLN A 202 7.01 5.15 -19.83
C GLN A 202 6.31 4.40 -18.70
N ALA A 203 7.07 3.98 -17.69
CA ALA A 203 6.52 3.32 -16.51
C ALA A 203 5.55 4.26 -15.76
N ALA A 204 5.95 5.51 -15.53
CA ALA A 204 5.15 6.53 -14.88
C ALA A 204 3.84 6.80 -15.65
N GLY A 205 3.90 6.91 -16.97
CA GLY A 205 2.71 7.08 -17.81
C GLY A 205 1.73 5.92 -17.67
N TRP A 206 2.23 4.68 -17.60
CA TRP A 206 1.38 3.51 -17.35
C TRP A 206 0.80 3.53 -15.93
N MET A 207 1.61 3.86 -14.91
CA MET A 207 1.16 3.95 -13.51
C MET A 207 0.06 5.01 -13.36
N GLU A 208 0.24 6.18 -13.95
CA GLU A 208 -0.75 7.28 -13.91
C GLU A 208 -2.09 6.85 -14.53
N GLN A 209 -2.04 6.21 -15.72
CA GLN A 209 -3.24 5.80 -16.44
C GLN A 209 -3.98 4.60 -15.82
N ASN A 210 -3.30 3.78 -15.01
CA ASN A 210 -3.84 2.51 -14.51
C ASN A 210 -3.98 2.46 -12.99
N LYS A 211 -2.91 2.82 -12.26
CA LYS A 211 -2.86 2.76 -10.79
C LYS A 211 -3.38 4.04 -10.16
N GLU A 212 -2.84 5.19 -10.53
CA GLU A 212 -3.29 6.47 -9.97
C GLU A 212 -4.74 6.76 -10.37
N ALA A 213 -5.12 6.48 -11.63
CA ALA A 213 -6.51 6.57 -12.08
C ALA A 213 -7.47 5.66 -11.27
N LEU A 214 -7.03 4.46 -10.89
CA LEU A 214 -7.81 3.57 -10.02
C LEU A 214 -7.98 4.17 -8.63
N TRP A 215 -6.93 4.73 -8.03
CA TRP A 215 -7.01 5.31 -6.69
C TRP A 215 -7.94 6.53 -6.64
N ARG A 216 -7.91 7.37 -7.67
CA ARG A 216 -8.84 8.50 -7.82
C ARG A 216 -10.29 8.05 -8.00
N GLU A 217 -10.53 6.83 -8.50
CA GLU A 217 -11.87 6.26 -8.62
C GLU A 217 -12.34 5.61 -7.31
N TRP A 218 -11.48 4.81 -6.68
CA TRP A 218 -11.83 4.04 -5.49
C TRP A 218 -11.87 4.93 -4.23
N ALA A 219 -10.95 5.87 -4.12
CA ALA A 219 -10.66 6.59 -2.89
C ALA A 219 -10.25 8.06 -3.15
N PRO A 220 -11.08 8.85 -3.87
CA PRO A 220 -10.74 10.22 -4.29
C PRO A 220 -10.43 11.17 -3.14
N ASP A 221 -11.09 10.99 -1.99
CA ASP A 221 -10.95 11.87 -0.83
C ASP A 221 -9.81 11.44 0.12
N MET A 222 -9.10 10.36 -0.21
CA MET A 222 -7.97 9.86 0.55
C MET A 222 -6.65 10.39 -0.01
N GLY A 223 -5.52 9.86 0.46
CA GLY A 223 -4.21 10.27 -0.02
C GLY A 223 -3.23 9.10 -0.02
N ALA A 224 -1.96 9.40 -0.22
CA ALA A 224 -0.87 8.45 -0.36
C ALA A 224 0.28 8.78 0.60
N TYR A 225 1.12 7.80 0.89
CA TYR A 225 2.31 8.00 1.72
C TYR A 225 3.52 8.38 0.86
N ILE A 226 4.00 9.61 1.02
CA ILE A 226 5.08 10.17 0.18
C ILE A 226 6.37 9.33 0.14
N ASN A 227 6.74 8.68 1.25
CA ASN A 227 7.99 7.92 1.33
C ASN A 227 7.95 6.60 0.57
N GLU A 228 6.76 6.10 0.23
CA GLU A 228 6.52 4.87 -0.50
C GLU A 228 5.51 5.13 -1.62
N GLY A 229 5.61 6.30 -2.27
CA GLY A 229 4.69 6.75 -3.31
C GLY A 229 5.32 6.92 -4.69
N ASN A 230 4.46 7.10 -5.69
CA ASN A 230 4.87 7.38 -7.07
C ASN A 230 5.29 8.86 -7.20
N PRO A 231 6.58 9.18 -7.42
CA PRO A 231 7.03 10.57 -7.53
C PRO A 231 6.55 11.27 -8.83
N TYR A 232 5.93 10.52 -9.74
CA TYR A 232 5.37 11.04 -11.00
C TYR A 232 3.84 11.16 -10.98
N ASN A 233 3.19 10.87 -9.85
CA ASN A 233 1.75 11.07 -9.68
C ASN A 233 1.39 12.53 -9.97
N THR A 234 0.48 12.78 -10.90
CA THR A 234 0.13 14.15 -11.31
C THR A 234 -0.58 14.96 -10.21
N GLU A 235 -1.12 14.31 -9.19
CA GLU A 235 -1.80 14.94 -8.04
C GLU A 235 -1.14 14.67 -6.69
N TRP A 236 0.17 14.49 -6.74
CA TRP A 236 1.05 14.37 -5.58
C TRP A 236 0.81 15.43 -4.48
N LYS A 237 0.39 16.66 -4.81
CA LYS A 237 0.08 17.70 -3.81
C LYS A 237 -1.07 17.28 -2.91
N HIS A 238 -2.16 16.83 -3.53
CA HIS A 238 -3.33 16.32 -2.83
C HIS A 238 -2.98 15.02 -2.11
N ASP A 239 -2.40 14.06 -2.83
CA ASP A 239 -2.23 12.72 -2.28
C ASP A 239 -1.20 12.70 -1.14
N PHE A 240 -0.08 13.41 -1.26
CA PHE A 240 0.98 13.38 -0.24
C PHE A 240 0.76 14.37 0.91
N PHE A 241 0.12 15.52 0.65
CA PHE A 241 0.04 16.60 1.64
C PHE A 241 -1.40 17.02 1.96
N GLY A 242 -2.36 16.74 1.07
CA GLY A 242 -3.77 17.08 1.24
C GLY A 242 -3.97 18.57 1.54
N THR A 243 -4.90 18.86 2.45
CA THR A 243 -5.21 20.23 2.87
C THR A 243 -4.04 20.94 3.58
N SER A 244 -2.96 20.23 3.93
CA SER A 244 -1.77 20.83 4.55
C SER A 244 -0.82 21.48 3.53
N TYR A 245 -0.99 21.22 2.23
CA TYR A 245 -0.04 21.65 1.20
C TYR A 245 0.22 23.16 1.20
N ASP A 246 -0.82 23.98 1.20
CA ASP A 246 -0.68 25.44 1.08
C ASP A 246 0.12 26.02 2.25
N ARG A 247 -0.17 25.56 3.47
CA ARG A 247 0.57 25.99 4.65
C ARG A 247 2.04 25.54 4.60
N LEU A 248 2.30 24.32 4.13
CA LEU A 248 3.65 23.83 3.92
C LEU A 248 4.39 24.65 2.86
N ALA A 249 3.71 25.05 1.78
CA ALA A 249 4.27 25.90 0.73
C ALA A 249 4.64 27.29 1.25
N GLU A 250 3.81 27.91 2.09
CA GLU A 250 4.14 29.17 2.77
C GLU A 250 5.40 29.03 3.65
N ILE A 251 5.49 27.95 4.44
CA ILE A 251 6.65 27.68 5.30
C ILE A 251 7.89 27.48 4.45
N LYS A 252 7.82 26.66 3.39
CA LYS A 252 8.91 26.43 2.45
C LYS A 252 9.38 27.75 1.83
N LYS A 253 8.47 28.63 1.40
CA LYS A 253 8.80 29.95 0.86
C LYS A 253 9.47 30.86 1.88
N LYS A 254 9.06 30.80 3.14
CA LYS A 254 9.67 31.60 4.22
C LYS A 254 11.10 31.17 4.52
N PHE A 255 11.37 29.86 4.55
CA PHE A 255 12.66 29.33 5.01
C PHE A 255 13.62 28.95 3.87
N ASP A 256 13.12 28.68 2.67
CA ASP A 256 13.89 28.41 1.45
C ASP A 256 13.32 29.21 0.25
N PRO A 257 13.42 30.55 0.29
CA PRO A 257 12.81 31.42 -0.73
C PRO A 257 13.42 31.25 -2.13
N THR A 258 14.64 30.76 -2.22
CA THR A 258 15.36 30.52 -3.48
C THR A 258 15.14 29.12 -4.04
N GLY A 259 14.50 28.21 -3.30
CA GLY A 259 14.26 26.83 -3.74
C GLY A 259 15.55 25.99 -3.79
N SER A 260 16.50 26.26 -2.90
CA SER A 260 17.79 25.57 -2.85
C SER A 260 17.68 24.08 -2.47
N LEU A 261 16.61 23.69 -1.77
CA LEU A 261 16.34 22.30 -1.42
C LEU A 261 15.22 21.75 -2.32
N TYR A 262 15.60 21.09 -3.40
CA TYR A 262 14.67 20.45 -4.33
C TYR A 262 14.54 18.95 -4.04
N ILE A 263 13.30 18.46 -4.08
CA ILE A 263 12.94 17.04 -4.10
C ILE A 263 11.79 16.87 -5.09
N LEU A 264 11.86 15.86 -5.97
CA LEU A 264 10.78 15.57 -6.91
C LEU A 264 9.49 15.23 -6.13
N ALA A 265 8.36 15.80 -6.54
CA ALA A 265 7.06 15.69 -5.85
C ALA A 265 7.07 16.14 -4.37
N GLY A 266 8.00 17.01 -3.99
CA GLY A 266 7.94 17.69 -2.70
C GLY A 266 7.32 19.07 -2.76
N VAL A 267 7.10 19.67 -1.59
CA VAL A 267 6.48 20.99 -1.45
C VAL A 267 7.18 22.05 -2.32
N ARG A 268 6.41 22.67 -3.23
CA ARG A 268 6.85 23.66 -4.23
C ARG A 268 7.87 23.14 -5.26
N SER A 269 7.96 21.82 -5.45
CA SER A 269 8.83 21.24 -6.48
C SER A 269 8.36 21.55 -7.91
N ASP A 270 7.08 21.86 -8.09
CA ASP A 270 6.45 22.26 -9.37
C ASP A 270 6.89 23.62 -9.92
N GLU A 271 7.71 24.37 -9.18
CA GLU A 271 8.38 25.57 -9.69
C GLU A 271 9.66 25.25 -10.48
N TRP A 272 10.01 23.97 -10.55
CA TRP A 272 11.23 23.47 -11.18
C TRP A 272 10.92 22.29 -12.09
N ASP A 273 11.70 22.19 -13.16
CA ASP A 273 11.73 21.07 -14.08
C ASP A 273 13.10 20.41 -14.02
N TYR A 274 13.12 19.09 -13.77
CA TYR A 274 14.34 18.30 -13.70
C TYR A 274 14.42 17.35 -14.90
N ASP A 275 15.46 17.55 -15.71
CA ASP A 275 15.71 16.72 -16.88
C ASP A 275 16.75 15.63 -16.54
N LEU A 276 16.31 14.37 -16.54
CA LEU A 276 17.14 13.21 -16.20
C LEU A 276 18.26 12.93 -17.22
N ASP A 277 18.11 13.34 -18.48
CA ASP A 277 19.10 13.07 -19.53
C ASP A 277 20.27 14.08 -19.48
N THR A 278 19.98 15.34 -19.16
CA THR A 278 20.95 16.44 -19.07
C THR A 278 21.43 16.71 -17.65
N GLY A 279 20.68 16.24 -16.65
CA GLY A 279 20.92 16.50 -15.23
C GLY A 279 20.60 17.93 -14.79
N LYS A 280 19.93 18.73 -15.64
CA LYS A 280 19.63 20.14 -15.34
C LYS A 280 18.36 20.26 -14.51
N LEU A 281 18.41 21.16 -13.53
CA LEU A 281 17.25 21.65 -12.80
C LEU A 281 17.00 23.09 -13.23
N CYS A 282 15.88 23.34 -13.89
CA CYS A 282 15.51 24.64 -14.44
C CYS A 282 14.25 25.17 -13.77
N ARG A 283 14.13 26.48 -13.62
CA ARG A 283 12.92 27.10 -13.09
C ARG A 283 11.88 27.20 -14.21
N VAL A 284 10.61 26.88 -13.90
CA VAL A 284 9.47 26.99 -14.82
C VAL A 284 8.93 28.42 -14.86
#